data_AF-A0A485CE78-F1
#
_entry.id   AF-A0A485CE78-F1
#
_cell.length_a   1.000
_cell.length_b   1.000
_cell.length_c   1.000
_cell.angle_alpha   90.00
_cell.angle_beta   90.00
_cell.angle_gamma   90.00
#
_symmetry.space_group_name_H-M   'P 1'
#
loop_
_entity.id
_entity.type
_entity.pdbx_description
1 polymer ?
#
loop_
_entity_poly.entity_id
_entity_poly.type
_entity_poly.pdbx_seq_one_letter_code
_entity_poly.pdbx_strand_id
1 'polypeptide(L)'
;MACTATPHLAHHRNDHLTVPVDDPESYYFSDESWARFRPWQKRVIHLRNTFIGRLLLAPLIDIVQTLGSAWAAFRRVQVAAMLMWVIHGALLAVLFGWMSHLGFSPLWFVLAVSYPALALTKVRSFFEHRAADDPLARSVINEAGLFWRVLFLNLNYHSVHHDLPGVPWYGLKAVYLHNRDAYQQRNHGFLVKGYGEWLRHFWGKPVDVTVHPGSYKGEGHE
;
A
#
# COMPACT_ATOMS: atom_id res chain seq x y z
N MET A 1 -1.06 -7.78 1.10
CA MET A 1 0.00 -8.33 1.99
C MET A 1 -0.17 -7.69 3.35
N ALA A 2 -0.55 -8.44 4.39
CA ALA A 2 -0.70 -7.90 5.75
C ALA A 2 0.68 -7.50 6.29
N CYS A 3 0.85 -6.26 6.74
CA CYS A 3 2.08 -5.78 7.36
C CYS A 3 2.39 -6.59 8.62
N THR A 4 3.41 -7.45 8.55
CA THR A 4 4.11 -7.93 9.74
C THR A 4 5.06 -6.81 10.24
N ALA A 5 5.55 -6.88 11.47
CA ALA A 5 6.41 -5.83 12.05
C ALA A 5 7.70 -5.58 11.25
N THR A 6 8.22 -6.59 10.56
CA THR A 6 9.46 -6.53 9.77
C THR A 6 9.34 -5.69 8.48
N PRO A 7 8.35 -5.89 7.59
CA PRO A 7 8.15 -5.04 6.41
C PRO A 7 7.76 -3.60 6.77
N HIS A 8 7.07 -3.37 7.90
CA HIS A 8 6.80 -2.00 8.36
C HIS A 8 8.08 -1.27 8.78
N LEU A 9 8.99 -1.93 9.52
CA LEU A 9 10.29 -1.35 9.89
C LEU A 9 11.23 -1.16 8.68
N ALA A 10 11.15 -2.03 7.68
CA ALA A 10 11.87 -1.86 6.41
C ALA A 10 11.37 -0.64 5.63
N HIS A 11 10.05 -0.41 5.63
CA HIS A 11 9.41 0.76 5.01
C HIS A 11 9.80 2.10 5.65
N HIS A 12 10.19 2.12 6.93
CA HIS A 12 10.69 3.32 7.63
C HIS A 12 12.16 3.64 7.33
N ARG A 13 12.87 2.83 6.56
CA ARG A 13 14.20 3.18 6.07
C ARG A 13 14.03 4.13 4.88
N ASN A 14 14.14 5.44 5.15
CA ASN A 14 13.95 6.52 4.17
C ASN A 14 14.72 6.34 2.84
N ASP A 15 15.86 5.65 2.89
CA ASP A 15 16.71 5.41 1.72
C ASP A 15 16.09 4.42 0.70
N HIS A 16 15.09 3.63 1.10
CA HIS A 16 14.48 2.56 0.27
C HIS A 16 13.04 2.88 -0.17
N LEU A 17 12.49 4.04 0.21
CA LEU A 17 11.22 4.52 -0.35
C LEU A 17 11.37 4.61 -1.87
N THR A 18 10.39 4.03 -2.59
CA THR A 18 10.29 3.92 -4.06
C THR A 18 11.19 2.91 -4.77
N VAL A 19 12.02 2.14 -4.05
CA VAL A 19 12.87 1.09 -4.67
C VAL A 19 12.06 -0.18 -5.00
N PRO A 20 12.03 -0.66 -6.26
CA PRO A 20 11.13 -1.72 -6.76
C PRO A 20 11.25 -3.14 -6.18
N VAL A 21 12.00 -3.35 -5.10
CA VAL A 21 12.18 -4.67 -4.46
C VAL A 21 11.86 -4.63 -2.96
N ASP A 22 11.94 -3.45 -2.33
CA ASP A 22 11.87 -3.31 -0.87
C ASP A 22 10.59 -2.63 -0.35
N ASP A 23 9.83 -1.95 -1.22
CA ASP A 23 8.59 -1.27 -0.83
C ASP A 23 7.35 -1.97 -1.44
N PRO A 24 6.59 -2.74 -0.63
CA PRO A 24 5.36 -3.40 -1.08
C PRO A 24 4.26 -2.40 -1.48
N GLU A 25 4.41 -1.12 -1.15
CA GLU A 25 3.47 -0.04 -1.49
C GLU A 25 3.93 0.81 -2.69
N SER A 26 5.15 0.57 -3.22
CA SER A 26 5.70 1.34 -4.32
C SER A 26 4.92 1.15 -5.62
N TYR A 27 4.76 2.27 -6.32
CA TYR A 27 4.19 2.28 -7.67
C TYR A 27 5.22 1.99 -8.75
N TYR A 28 6.52 1.99 -8.42
CA TYR A 28 7.61 1.98 -9.37
C TYR A 28 8.15 0.58 -9.62
N PHE A 29 8.56 0.34 -10.86
CA PHE A 29 9.23 -0.87 -11.31
C PHE A 29 10.66 -0.54 -11.74
N SER A 30 11.57 -1.52 -11.66
CA SER A 30 12.90 -1.38 -12.27
C SER A 30 12.78 -1.46 -13.79
N ASP A 31 13.74 -0.88 -14.50
CA ASP A 31 13.80 -0.93 -15.97
C ASP A 31 13.67 -2.36 -16.51
N GLU A 32 14.41 -3.29 -15.90
CA GLU A 32 14.40 -4.70 -16.28
C GLU A 32 13.03 -5.37 -16.05
N SER A 33 12.40 -5.09 -14.91
CA SER A 33 11.07 -5.64 -14.60
C SER A 33 10.03 -5.09 -15.58
N TRP A 34 10.10 -3.80 -15.88
CA TRP A 34 9.19 -3.15 -16.81
C TRP A 34 9.36 -3.64 -18.25
N ALA A 35 10.60 -3.89 -18.68
CA ALA A 35 10.90 -4.45 -20.00
C ALA A 35 10.34 -5.87 -20.17
N ARG A 36 10.34 -6.69 -19.11
CA ARG A 36 9.83 -8.07 -19.13
C ARG A 36 8.30 -8.16 -19.20
N PHE A 37 7.57 -7.10 -18.89
CA PHE A 37 6.10 -7.13 -18.93
C PHE A 37 5.54 -7.16 -20.35
N ARG A 38 4.62 -8.10 -20.59
CA ARG A 38 3.81 -8.18 -21.81
C ARG A 38 2.88 -6.96 -21.92
N PRO A 39 2.44 -6.58 -23.13
CA PRO A 39 1.59 -5.39 -23.33
C PRO A 39 0.32 -5.38 -22.46
N TRP A 40 -0.31 -6.53 -22.23
CA TRP A 40 -1.49 -6.62 -21.38
C TRP A 40 -1.16 -6.39 -19.89
N GLN A 41 0.02 -6.80 -19.43
CA GLN A 41 0.45 -6.57 -18.03
C GLN A 41 0.67 -5.08 -17.79
N LYS A 42 1.30 -4.38 -18.75
CA LYS A 42 1.45 -2.92 -18.70
C LYS A 42 0.08 -2.22 -18.66
N ARG A 43 -0.90 -2.67 -19.46
CA ARG A 43 -2.28 -2.15 -19.42
C ARG A 43 -2.94 -2.36 -18.05
N VAL A 44 -2.80 -3.54 -17.45
CA VAL A 44 -3.31 -3.82 -16.10
C VAL A 44 -2.67 -2.90 -15.06
N ILE A 45 -1.36 -2.65 -15.17
CA ILE A 45 -0.65 -1.71 -14.28
C ILE A 45 -1.16 -0.28 -14.45
N HIS A 46 -1.33 0.20 -15.68
CA HIS A 46 -1.91 1.53 -15.91
C HIS A 46 -3.33 1.63 -15.36
N LEU A 47 -4.17 0.61 -15.57
CA LEU A 47 -5.52 0.60 -15.01
C LEU A 47 -5.49 0.62 -13.47
N ARG A 48 -4.65 -0.21 -12.85
CA ARG A 48 -4.41 -0.22 -11.39
C ARG A 48 -3.91 1.14 -10.87
N ASN A 49 -3.18 1.91 -11.68
CA ASN A 49 -2.67 3.22 -11.29
C ASN A 49 -3.73 4.34 -11.40
N THR A 50 -4.93 4.08 -11.91
CA THR A 50 -6.09 4.96 -11.73
C THR A 50 -6.66 4.81 -10.32
N PHE A 51 -7.42 5.79 -9.82
CA PHE A 51 -8.04 5.72 -8.51
C PHE A 51 -9.01 4.53 -8.41
N ILE A 52 -9.95 4.43 -9.35
CA ILE A 52 -10.96 3.35 -9.35
C ILE A 52 -10.31 2.00 -9.63
N GLY A 53 -9.39 1.94 -10.58
CA GLY A 53 -8.67 0.70 -10.86
C GLY A 53 -7.79 0.25 -9.70
N ARG A 54 -7.25 1.16 -8.86
CA ARG A 54 -6.55 0.78 -7.62
C ARG A 54 -7.51 0.10 -6.64
N LEU A 55 -8.71 0.64 -6.43
CA LEU A 55 -9.70 0.05 -5.52
C LEU A 55 -10.21 -1.31 -5.98
N LEU A 56 -10.31 -1.51 -7.29
CA LEU A 56 -10.80 -2.77 -7.86
C LEU A 56 -9.71 -3.80 -8.11
N LEU A 57 -8.51 -3.42 -8.53
CA LEU A 57 -7.47 -4.36 -8.95
C LEU A 57 -6.42 -4.62 -7.88
N ALA A 58 -6.07 -3.63 -7.07
CA ALA A 58 -5.00 -3.84 -6.08
C ALA A 58 -5.39 -4.89 -5.02
N PRO A 59 -6.61 -4.91 -4.44
CA PRO A 59 -7.01 -6.00 -3.55
C PRO A 59 -6.96 -7.38 -4.20
N LEU A 60 -7.38 -7.48 -5.46
CA LEU A 60 -7.31 -8.75 -6.21
C LEU A 60 -5.87 -9.21 -6.41
N ILE A 61 -4.98 -8.30 -6.79
CA ILE A 61 -3.55 -8.60 -6.95
C ILE A 61 -2.95 -9.05 -5.61
N ASP A 62 -3.25 -8.36 -4.51
CA ASP A 62 -2.80 -8.73 -3.17
C ASP A 62 -3.27 -10.15 -2.80
N ILE A 63 -4.52 -10.50 -3.08
CA ILE A 63 -5.07 -11.84 -2.83
C ILE A 63 -4.32 -12.89 -3.66
N VAL A 64 -4.13 -12.66 -4.95
CA VAL A 64 -3.43 -13.60 -5.85
C VAL A 64 -1.97 -13.80 -5.40
N GLN A 65 -1.27 -12.72 -5.06
CA GLN A 65 0.10 -12.80 -4.54
C GLN A 65 0.17 -13.55 -3.22
N THR A 66 -0.78 -13.30 -2.32
CA THR A 66 -0.86 -13.96 -1.01
C THR A 66 -1.10 -15.47 -1.18
N LEU A 67 -2.05 -15.87 -2.04
CA LEU A 67 -2.29 -17.28 -2.35
C LEU A 67 -1.10 -17.93 -3.07
N GLY A 68 -0.43 -17.21 -3.97
CA GLY A 68 0.80 -17.66 -4.61
C GLY A 68 1.93 -17.89 -3.61
N SER A 69 2.06 -17.04 -2.61
CA SER A 69 3.04 -17.20 -1.53
C SER A 69 2.73 -18.42 -0.65
N ALA A 70 1.44 -18.66 -0.36
CA ALA A 70 1.00 -19.87 0.34
C ALA A 70 1.39 -21.11 -0.44
N TRP A 71 1.00 -21.18 -1.72
CA TRP A 71 1.33 -22.28 -2.61
C TRP A 71 2.85 -22.53 -2.72
N ALA A 72 3.64 -21.47 -2.86
CA ALA A 72 5.10 -21.57 -2.90
C ALA A 72 5.70 -22.14 -1.61
N ALA A 73 5.14 -21.79 -0.44
CA ALA A 73 5.58 -22.34 0.85
C ALA A 73 5.42 -23.87 0.91
N PHE A 74 4.28 -24.39 0.44
CA PHE A 74 4.06 -25.84 0.35
C PHE A 74 4.97 -26.50 -0.68
N ARG A 75 5.12 -25.91 -1.87
CA ARG A 75 6.00 -26.45 -2.92
C ARG A 75 7.47 -26.49 -2.53
N ARG A 76 7.93 -25.54 -1.72
CA ARG A 76 9.33 -25.43 -1.26
C ARG A 76 9.55 -26.05 0.13
N VAL A 77 8.54 -26.69 0.71
CA VAL A 77 8.59 -27.35 2.03
C VAL A 77 9.10 -26.41 3.13
N GLN A 78 8.61 -25.16 3.12
CA GLN A 78 8.95 -24.18 4.14
C GLN A 78 8.12 -24.43 5.40
N VAL A 79 8.60 -25.32 6.27
CA VAL A 79 7.83 -25.86 7.42
C VAL A 79 7.16 -24.78 8.27
N ALA A 80 7.88 -23.71 8.64
CA ALA A 80 7.33 -22.63 9.44
C ALA A 80 6.18 -21.88 8.72
N ALA A 81 6.35 -21.58 7.43
CA ALA A 81 5.34 -20.90 6.62
C ALA A 81 4.13 -21.81 6.35
N MET A 82 4.36 -23.11 6.10
CA MET A 82 3.30 -24.11 5.97
C MET A 82 2.47 -24.20 7.23
N LEU A 83 3.11 -24.29 8.41
CA LEU A 83 2.41 -24.34 9.70
C LEU A 83 1.54 -23.10 9.91
N MET A 84 2.08 -21.90 9.62
CA MET A 84 1.31 -20.66 9.68
C MET A 84 0.08 -20.71 8.77
N TRP A 85 0.23 -21.16 7.51
CA TRP A 85 -0.89 -21.26 6.56
C TRP A 85 -1.93 -22.32 6.97
N VAL A 86 -1.50 -23.46 7.51
CA VAL A 86 -2.41 -24.50 8.02
C VAL A 86 -3.20 -23.98 9.22
N ILE A 87 -2.55 -23.33 10.18
CA ILE A 87 -3.22 -22.73 11.35
C ILE A 87 -4.20 -21.64 10.88
N HIS A 88 -3.77 -20.77 9.98
CA HIS A 88 -4.62 -19.72 9.42
C HIS A 88 -5.85 -20.30 8.72
N GLY A 89 -5.67 -21.32 7.88
CA GLY A 89 -6.77 -22.00 7.19
C GLY A 89 -7.74 -22.69 8.15
N ALA A 90 -7.23 -23.32 9.20
CA ALA A 90 -8.06 -23.95 10.24
C ALA A 90 -8.90 -22.92 11.00
N LEU A 91 -8.30 -21.81 11.43
CA LEU A 91 -9.01 -20.72 12.09
C LEU A 91 -10.07 -20.09 11.18
N LEU A 92 -9.76 -19.91 9.90
CA LEU A 92 -10.70 -19.38 8.91
C LEU A 92 -11.88 -20.34 8.69
N ALA A 93 -11.63 -21.64 8.63
CA ALA A 93 -12.67 -22.66 8.51
C ALA A 93 -13.60 -22.67 9.74
N VAL A 94 -13.04 -22.56 10.95
CA VAL A 94 -13.82 -22.44 12.19
C VAL A 94 -14.68 -21.17 12.16
N LEU A 95 -14.10 -20.02 11.79
CA LEU A 95 -14.84 -18.76 11.66
C LEU A 95 -15.98 -18.87 10.66
N PHE A 96 -15.73 -19.39 9.45
CA PHE A 96 -16.76 -19.53 8.43
C PHE A 96 -17.84 -20.55 8.80
N GLY A 97 -17.45 -21.64 9.47
CA GLY A 97 -18.39 -22.61 10.03
C GLY A 97 -19.30 -21.97 11.10
N TRP A 98 -18.71 -21.21 12.02
CA TRP A 98 -19.43 -20.46 13.05
C TRP A 98 -20.39 -19.42 12.44
N MET A 99 -19.94 -18.64 11.48
CA MET A 99 -20.77 -17.68 10.76
C MET A 99 -21.96 -18.36 10.06
N SER A 100 -21.69 -19.45 9.36
CA SER A 100 -22.73 -20.22 8.67
C SER A 100 -23.74 -20.80 9.66
N HIS A 101 -23.28 -21.28 10.81
CA HIS A 101 -24.15 -21.78 11.88
C HIS A 101 -25.08 -20.69 12.44
N LEU A 102 -24.61 -19.44 12.51
CA LEU A 102 -25.42 -18.28 12.90
C LEU A 102 -26.29 -17.72 11.76
N GLY A 103 -26.30 -18.34 10.57
CA GLY A 103 -27.07 -17.88 9.41
C GLY A 103 -26.42 -16.75 8.61
N PHE A 104 -25.16 -16.40 8.89
CA PHE A 104 -24.40 -15.42 8.11
C PHE A 104 -23.66 -16.11 6.97
N SER A 105 -23.86 -15.64 5.74
CA SER A 105 -23.16 -16.18 4.56
C SER A 105 -21.68 -15.75 4.55
N PRO A 106 -20.71 -16.71 4.62
CA PRO A 106 -19.30 -16.38 4.52
C PRO A 106 -18.94 -15.75 3.17
N LEU A 107 -19.62 -16.15 2.09
CA LEU A 107 -19.41 -15.57 0.76
C LEU A 107 -19.72 -14.08 0.74
N TRP A 108 -20.88 -13.69 1.28
CA TRP A 108 -21.25 -12.27 1.38
C TRP A 108 -20.32 -11.50 2.30
N PHE A 109 -19.86 -12.11 3.39
CA PHE A 109 -18.84 -11.49 4.24
C PHE A 109 -17.53 -11.21 3.49
N VAL A 110 -17.07 -12.15 2.66
CA VAL A 110 -15.87 -11.94 1.85
C VAL A 110 -16.10 -10.84 0.80
N LEU A 111 -17.21 -10.89 0.07
CA LEU A 111 -17.45 -9.98 -1.06
C LEU A 111 -17.89 -8.56 -0.64
N ALA A 112 -18.76 -8.44 0.35
CA ALA A 112 -19.37 -7.17 0.74
C ALA A 112 -18.70 -6.49 1.95
N VAL A 113 -17.89 -7.23 2.74
CA VAL A 113 -17.19 -6.67 3.91
C VAL A 113 -15.69 -6.72 3.72
N SER A 114 -15.13 -7.91 3.47
CA SER A 114 -13.67 -8.09 3.44
C SER A 114 -13.03 -7.42 2.22
N TYR A 115 -13.63 -7.57 1.04
CA TYR A 115 -13.10 -6.94 -0.18
C TYR A 115 -13.15 -5.41 -0.13
N PRO A 116 -14.27 -4.75 0.26
CA PRO A 116 -14.29 -3.31 0.43
C PRO A 116 -13.35 -2.83 1.53
N ALA A 117 -13.17 -3.58 2.62
CA ALA A 117 -12.19 -3.27 3.64
C ALA A 117 -10.76 -3.26 3.06
N LEU A 118 -10.40 -4.25 2.23
CA LEU A 118 -9.12 -4.25 1.53
C LEU A 118 -9.01 -3.05 0.57
N ALA A 119 -10.05 -2.75 -0.20
CA ALA A 119 -10.07 -1.59 -1.10
C ALA A 119 -9.88 -0.26 -0.33
N LEU A 120 -10.47 -0.13 0.86
CA LEU A 120 -10.34 1.05 1.71
C LEU A 120 -8.90 1.30 2.16
N THR A 121 -8.13 0.23 2.42
CA THR A 121 -6.69 0.38 2.71
C THR A 121 -5.91 0.97 1.51
N LYS A 122 -6.37 0.70 0.28
CA LYS A 122 -5.76 1.22 -0.95
C LYS A 122 -6.13 2.68 -1.24
N VAL A 123 -7.20 3.21 -0.64
CA VAL A 123 -7.51 4.65 -0.65
C VAL A 123 -6.43 5.40 0.12
N ARG A 124 -6.10 4.93 1.33
CA ARG A 124 -5.09 5.55 2.19
C ARG A 124 -3.76 5.63 1.46
N SER A 125 -3.24 4.49 1.02
CA SER A 125 -1.96 4.38 0.30
C SER A 125 -1.99 4.88 -1.14
N PHE A 126 -3.06 5.57 -1.58
CA PHE A 126 -3.13 6.08 -2.94
C PHE A 126 -2.18 7.26 -3.13
N PHE A 127 -1.13 7.03 -3.92
CA PHE A 127 -0.09 8.00 -4.26
C PHE A 127 0.48 8.71 -3.03
N GLU A 128 0.74 7.94 -1.96
CA GLU A 128 1.40 8.43 -0.76
C GLU A 128 2.89 8.69 -1.00
N HIS A 129 3.47 8.04 -2.00
CA HIS A 129 4.86 8.21 -2.40
C HIS A 129 5.02 8.67 -3.84
N ARG A 130 6.00 9.55 -4.04
CA ARG A 130 6.54 9.93 -5.35
C ARG A 130 8.05 9.75 -5.33
N ALA A 131 8.63 9.45 -6.47
CA ALA A 131 10.06 9.53 -6.65
C ALA A 131 10.49 11.01 -6.61
N ALA A 132 11.46 11.31 -5.76
CA ALA A 132 12.10 12.61 -5.64
C ALA A 132 13.54 12.39 -5.18
N ASP A 133 14.47 13.25 -5.62
CA ASP A 133 15.88 13.13 -5.24
C ASP A 133 16.05 13.27 -3.72
N ASP A 134 15.36 14.27 -3.14
CA ASP A 134 15.26 14.44 -1.69
C ASP A 134 14.29 13.39 -1.08
N PRO A 135 14.77 12.51 -0.18
CA PRO A 135 13.92 11.55 0.53
C PRO A 135 12.75 12.20 1.28
N LEU A 136 12.92 13.42 1.82
CA LEU A 136 11.86 14.14 2.53
C LEU A 136 10.73 14.55 1.59
N ALA A 137 11.03 14.74 0.29
CA ALA A 137 10.05 15.08 -0.74
C ALA A 137 9.29 13.88 -1.31
N ARG A 138 9.59 12.66 -0.86
CA ARG A 138 8.98 11.42 -1.36
C ARG A 138 7.61 11.13 -0.74
N SER A 139 7.31 11.64 0.44
CA SER A 139 6.07 11.32 1.17
C SER A 139 5.04 12.45 1.15
N VAL A 140 3.78 12.12 0.87
CA VAL A 140 2.69 13.09 0.79
C VAL A 140 2.27 13.61 2.17
N ILE A 141 1.76 14.83 2.19
CA ILE A 141 0.87 15.32 3.25
C ILE A 141 -0.52 15.47 2.67
N ASN A 142 -1.48 14.76 3.26
CA ASN A 142 -2.87 14.86 2.84
C ASN A 142 -3.69 15.53 3.95
N GLU A 143 -4.13 16.76 3.73
CA GLU A 143 -5.03 17.52 4.60
C GLU A 143 -6.47 16.99 4.47
N ALA A 144 -6.71 15.77 4.96
CA ALA A 144 -7.99 15.09 4.85
C ALA A 144 -9.02 15.56 5.89
N GLY A 145 -10.31 15.42 5.55
CA GLY A 145 -11.42 15.71 6.46
C GLY A 145 -11.50 14.77 7.67
N LEU A 146 -12.31 15.12 8.66
CA LEU A 146 -12.41 14.41 9.94
C LEU A 146 -12.70 12.91 9.77
N PHE A 147 -13.62 12.55 8.88
CA PHE A 147 -13.98 11.16 8.58
C PHE A 147 -12.74 10.31 8.24
N TRP A 148 -11.95 10.77 7.26
CA TRP A 148 -10.73 10.09 6.82
C TRP A 148 -9.66 10.06 7.90
N ARG A 149 -9.53 11.14 8.66
CA ARG A 149 -8.57 11.25 9.75
C ARG A 149 -8.85 10.27 10.89
N VAL A 150 -10.12 10.01 11.20
CA VAL A 150 -10.49 8.98 12.18
C VAL A 150 -10.26 7.59 11.59
N LEU A 151 -10.75 7.36 10.37
CA LEU A 151 -10.66 6.07 9.69
C LEU A 151 -9.20 5.59 9.50
N PHE A 152 -8.30 6.50 9.14
CA PHE A 152 -6.89 6.21 8.93
C PHE A 152 -5.99 6.67 10.08
N LEU A 153 -6.56 6.99 11.24
CA LEU A 153 -5.81 7.35 12.44
C LEU A 153 -4.79 8.48 12.19
N ASN A 154 -5.15 9.52 11.43
CA ASN A 154 -4.27 10.60 10.98
C ASN A 154 -3.01 10.16 10.19
N LEU A 155 -2.89 8.90 9.74
CA LEU A 155 -1.76 8.45 8.92
C LEU A 155 -1.69 9.14 7.54
N ASN A 156 -2.74 9.87 7.17
CA ASN A 156 -2.76 10.79 6.03
C ASN A 156 -1.69 11.91 6.14
N TYR A 157 -1.14 12.17 7.34
CA TYR A 157 0.07 12.99 7.52
C TYR A 157 1.32 12.13 7.36
N HIS A 158 1.42 11.41 6.25
CA HIS A 158 2.38 10.32 6.07
C HIS A 158 3.83 10.78 6.19
N SER A 159 4.16 11.95 5.64
CA SER A 159 5.48 12.58 5.81
C SER A 159 5.86 12.85 7.28
N VAL A 160 4.90 13.24 8.13
CA VAL A 160 5.14 13.45 9.57
C VAL A 160 5.43 12.12 10.27
N HIS A 161 4.72 11.07 9.88
CA HIS A 161 4.93 9.73 10.41
C HIS A 161 6.30 9.17 10.03
N HIS A 162 6.77 9.40 8.81
CA HIS A 162 8.13 9.03 8.37
C HIS A 162 9.22 9.82 9.08
N ASP A 163 9.00 11.11 9.31
CA ASP A 163 9.93 11.97 10.05
C ASP A 163 10.02 11.58 11.53
N LEU A 164 8.88 11.25 12.14
CA LEU A 164 8.76 10.98 13.58
C LEU A 164 7.94 9.70 13.82
N PRO A 165 8.51 8.51 13.56
CA PRO A 165 7.78 7.24 13.66
C PRO A 165 7.31 6.93 15.09
N GLY A 166 7.94 7.50 16.10
CA GLY A 166 7.57 7.37 17.51
C GLY A 166 6.37 8.21 17.94
N VAL A 167 5.90 9.15 17.11
CA VAL A 167 4.74 9.99 17.45
C VAL A 167 3.46 9.16 17.33
N PRO A 168 2.63 9.11 18.38
CA PRO A 168 1.37 8.39 18.31
C PRO A 168 0.44 9.04 17.28
N TRP A 169 -0.39 8.22 16.66
CA TRP A 169 -1.25 8.58 15.54
C TRP A 169 -2.16 9.79 15.82
N TYR A 170 -2.61 9.99 17.05
CA TYR A 170 -3.44 11.15 17.43
C TYR A 170 -2.64 12.48 17.49
N GLY A 171 -1.32 12.42 17.64
CA GLY A 171 -0.42 13.58 17.74
C GLY A 171 0.07 14.11 16.39
N LEU A 172 0.03 13.30 15.33
CA LEU A 172 0.60 13.64 14.01
C LEU A 172 0.07 14.97 13.45
N LYS A 173 -1.24 15.23 13.59
CA LYS A 173 -1.83 16.50 13.15
C LYS A 173 -1.27 17.69 13.91
N ALA A 174 -1.13 17.57 15.23
CA ALA A 174 -0.66 18.69 16.06
C ALA A 174 0.77 19.07 15.67
N VAL A 175 1.64 18.07 15.47
CA VAL A 175 3.01 18.25 14.99
C VAL A 175 3.03 18.92 13.60
N TYR A 176 2.19 18.43 12.67
CA TYR A 176 2.06 19.04 11.35
C TYR A 176 1.67 20.51 11.44
N LEU A 177 0.62 20.84 12.21
CA LEU A 177 0.11 22.20 12.30
C LEU A 177 1.13 23.16 12.92
N HIS A 178 1.92 22.70 13.88
CA HIS A 178 2.97 23.50 14.49
C HIS A 178 4.14 23.79 13.52
N ASN A 179 4.44 22.87 12.61
CA ASN A 179 5.59 22.95 11.70
C ASN A 179 5.18 23.00 10.23
N ARG A 180 3.98 23.53 9.93
CA ARG A 180 3.32 23.38 8.64
C ARG A 180 4.19 23.86 7.47
N ASP A 181 4.77 25.03 7.60
CA ASP A 181 5.56 25.65 6.54
C ASP A 181 6.88 24.89 6.31
N ALA A 182 7.51 24.41 7.38
CA ALA A 182 8.72 23.57 7.28
C ALA A 182 8.44 22.24 6.56
N TYR A 183 7.32 21.58 6.89
CA TYR A 183 6.88 20.36 6.20
C TYR A 183 6.55 20.61 4.72
N GLN A 184 5.93 21.76 4.39
CA GLN A 184 5.63 22.07 2.99
C GLN A 184 6.89 22.36 2.17
N GLN A 185 7.86 23.06 2.77
CA GLN A 185 9.15 23.35 2.12
C GLN A 185 9.92 22.06 1.85
N ARG A 186 10.17 21.23 2.86
CA ARG A 186 10.95 19.99 2.70
C ARG A 186 10.27 18.94 1.84
N ASN A 187 8.93 18.93 1.79
CA ASN A 187 8.21 18.01 0.90
C ASN A 187 8.14 18.50 -0.54
N HIS A 188 8.75 19.64 -0.86
CA HIS A 188 8.64 20.33 -2.16
C HIS A 188 7.18 20.45 -2.62
N GLY A 189 6.30 20.87 -1.71
CA GLY A 189 4.88 21.07 -1.98
C GLY A 189 4.08 19.80 -2.27
N PHE A 190 4.54 18.59 -1.86
CA PHE A 190 3.74 17.37 -2.00
C PHE A 190 2.57 17.32 -1.01
N LEU A 191 1.58 18.18 -1.26
CA LEU A 191 0.43 18.45 -0.42
C LEU A 191 -0.85 18.20 -1.21
N VAL A 192 -1.81 17.53 -0.60
CA VAL A 192 -3.13 17.26 -1.18
C VAL A 192 -4.24 17.65 -0.21
N LYS A 193 -5.32 18.24 -0.71
CA LYS A 193 -6.47 18.67 0.08
C LYS A 193 -7.54 17.59 0.12
N GLY A 194 -7.21 16.46 0.74
CA GLY A 194 -8.12 15.34 0.93
C GLY A 194 -8.16 14.36 -0.24
N TYR A 195 -8.63 13.13 0.06
CA TYR A 195 -8.75 12.06 -0.93
C TYR A 195 -9.71 12.37 -2.10
N GLY A 196 -10.63 13.32 -1.94
CA GLY A 196 -11.50 13.78 -3.03
C GLY A 196 -10.73 14.48 -4.17
N GLU A 197 -9.57 15.07 -3.87
CA GLU A 197 -8.69 15.63 -4.89
C GLU A 197 -8.05 14.53 -5.74
N TRP A 198 -7.56 13.45 -5.11
CA TRP A 198 -7.09 12.25 -5.80
C TRP A 198 -8.17 11.59 -6.64
N LEU A 199 -9.36 11.44 -6.09
CA LEU A 199 -10.49 10.90 -6.83
C LEU A 199 -10.74 11.70 -8.12
N ARG A 200 -10.74 13.03 -8.05
CA ARG A 200 -10.99 13.89 -9.21
C ARG A 200 -9.87 13.85 -10.24
N HIS A 201 -8.61 13.93 -9.80
CA HIS A 201 -7.45 13.97 -10.69
C HIS A 201 -7.18 12.62 -11.36
N PHE A 202 -7.47 11.52 -10.67
CA PHE A 202 -7.10 10.17 -11.10
C PHE A 202 -8.31 9.23 -11.27
N TRP A 203 -9.53 9.77 -11.39
CA TRP A 203 -10.74 8.96 -11.60
C TRP A 203 -10.56 7.94 -12.74
N GLY A 204 -10.16 8.42 -13.91
CA GLY A 204 -9.85 7.62 -15.10
C GLY A 204 -8.46 7.87 -15.68
N LYS A 205 -7.70 8.82 -15.13
CA LYS A 205 -6.31 9.08 -15.51
C LYS A 205 -5.38 8.30 -14.59
N PRO A 206 -4.42 7.52 -15.11
CA PRO A 206 -3.45 6.85 -14.26
C PRO A 206 -2.48 7.88 -13.66
N VAL A 207 -2.02 7.61 -12.44
CA VAL A 207 -0.82 8.26 -11.92
C VAL A 207 0.35 7.90 -12.84
N ASP A 208 1.13 8.91 -13.25
CA ASP A 208 2.24 8.75 -14.18
C ASP A 208 3.49 8.22 -13.46
N VAL A 209 3.40 6.96 -13.05
CA VAL A 209 4.42 6.23 -12.30
C VAL A 209 4.58 4.85 -12.94
N THR A 210 5.74 4.61 -13.55
CA THR A 210 6.06 3.35 -14.23
C THR A 210 7.45 2.89 -13.82
N VAL A 211 8.49 3.38 -14.49
CA VAL A 211 9.88 3.13 -14.12
C VAL A 211 10.31 4.14 -13.06
N HIS A 212 11.07 3.68 -12.06
CA HIS A 212 11.70 4.61 -11.11
C HIS A 212 12.66 5.56 -11.84
N PRO A 213 12.55 6.90 -11.68
CA PRO A 213 13.36 7.85 -12.45
C PRO A 213 14.86 7.84 -12.06
N GLY A 214 15.18 7.38 -10.85
CA GLY A 214 16.56 7.03 -10.49
C GLY A 214 16.90 5.65 -11.06
N SER A 215 17.91 5.57 -11.91
CA SER A 215 18.35 4.34 -12.58
C SER A 215 18.88 3.32 -11.56
N TYR A 216 18.00 2.44 -11.06
CA TYR A 216 18.43 1.24 -10.35
C TYR A 216 18.66 0.13 -11.38
N LYS A 217 19.91 0.04 -11.85
CA LYS A 217 20.40 -1.19 -12.49
C LYS A 217 20.35 -2.28 -11.41
N GLY A 218 19.70 -3.39 -11.68
CA GLY A 218 19.62 -4.49 -10.71
C GLY A 218 21.04 -4.90 -10.34
N GLU A 219 21.44 -4.69 -9.09
CA GLU A 219 22.61 -5.37 -8.56
C GLU A 219 22.26 -6.86 -8.52
N GLY A 220 22.72 -7.56 -9.55
CA GLY A 220 22.79 -9.00 -9.54
C GLY A 220 23.68 -9.40 -8.37
N HIS A 221 23.09 -10.11 -7.41
CA HIS A 221 23.85 -10.86 -6.44
C HIS A 221 24.66 -11.93 -7.20
N GLU A 222 25.96 -11.69 -7.36
CA GLU A 222 26.97 -12.75 -7.39
C GLU A 222 27.15 -13.35 -5.99
#